data_AF-A0A9P6JBH5-F1
#
_entry.id   AF-A0A9P6JBH5-F1
#
_cell.length_a   1.000
_cell.length_b   1.000
_cell.length_c   1.000
_cell.angle_alpha   90.00
_cell.angle_beta   90.00
_cell.angle_gamma   90.00
#
_symmetry.space_group_name_H-M   'P 1'
#
loop_
_entity.id
_entity.type
_entity.pdbx_description
1 polymer ?
#
loop_
_entity_poly.entity_id
_entity_poly.type
_entity_poly.pdbx_seq_one_letter_code
_entity_poly.pdbx_strand_id
1 'polypeptide(L)'
;MAAESFRDTVKALGGSFDENVGRVEVKFNSPLQAEQFYKALEKTRSVYELMIELDWEATYQHFNRLRSVVLKTNVGVLELLCYKNKPPTSLPSDILNRSKRYESIIDIMRLSSIQSFAFTKIPSDFFERSNLLSRNDNFSHLRYLEIDLGDMDAVFPNLKCLVSKASRLT
;
A
#
# COMPACT_ATOMS: atom_id res chain seq x y z
N MET A 1 -32.82 1.45 -1.90
CA MET A 1 -31.51 0.79 -1.74
C MET A 1 -30.82 1.47 -0.58
N ALA A 2 -30.61 0.79 0.54
CA ALA A 2 -29.86 1.38 1.65
C ALA A 2 -28.43 1.67 1.17
N ALA A 3 -27.90 2.86 1.47
CA ALA A 3 -26.49 3.12 1.24
C ALA A 3 -25.70 2.14 2.10
N GLU A 4 -24.99 1.22 1.47
CA GLU A 4 -24.09 0.30 2.17
C GLU A 4 -23.06 1.14 2.92
N SER A 5 -22.99 0.98 4.24
CA SER A 5 -22.04 1.74 5.04
C SER A 5 -20.63 1.22 4.78
N PHE A 6 -19.62 2.09 4.93
CA PHE A 6 -18.22 1.67 4.76
C PHE A 6 -17.88 0.46 5.65
N ARG A 7 -18.42 0.42 6.88
CA ARG A 7 -18.28 -0.70 7.83
C ARG A 7 -18.82 -2.02 7.25
N ASP A 8 -19.97 -1.99 6.58
CA ASP A 8 -20.58 -3.19 6.00
C ASP A 8 -19.71 -3.75 4.87
N THR A 9 -19.17 -2.88 4.02
CA THR A 9 -18.23 -3.28 2.97
C THR A 9 -16.96 -3.90 3.54
N VAL A 10 -16.37 -3.31 4.59
CA VAL A 10 -15.18 -3.90 5.27
C VAL A 10 -15.49 -5.28 5.81
N LYS A 11 -16.62 -5.45 6.50
CA LYS A 11 -17.05 -6.76 7.03
C LYS A 11 -17.32 -7.79 5.94
N ALA A 12 -17.96 -7.39 4.85
CA ALA A 12 -18.24 -8.27 3.71
C ALA A 12 -16.96 -8.80 3.04
N LEU A 13 -15.87 -8.03 3.12
CA LEU A 13 -14.54 -8.42 2.65
C LEU A 13 -13.73 -9.19 3.71
N GLY A 14 -14.32 -9.48 4.87
CA GLY A 14 -13.66 -10.18 5.97
C GLY A 14 -12.63 -9.34 6.73
N GLY A 15 -12.66 -8.02 6.57
CA GLY A 15 -11.80 -7.08 7.27
C GLY A 15 -12.36 -6.61 8.62
N SER A 16 -11.58 -5.78 9.30
CA SER A 16 -11.94 -5.13 10.56
C SER A 16 -11.88 -3.61 10.40
N PHE A 17 -12.77 -2.90 11.11
CA PHE A 17 -12.76 -1.44 11.18
C PHE A 17 -12.97 -0.99 12.63
N ASP A 18 -11.93 -0.42 13.22
CA ASP A 18 -12.00 0.27 14.51
C ASP A 18 -12.31 1.76 14.27
N GLU A 19 -13.54 2.14 14.55
CA GLU A 19 -14.04 3.51 14.38
C GLU A 19 -13.44 4.51 15.36
N ASN A 20 -12.96 4.07 16.53
CA ASN A 20 -12.45 4.98 17.55
C ASN A 20 -11.11 5.60 17.12
N VAL A 21 -10.29 4.81 16.43
CA VAL A 21 -8.98 5.21 15.93
C VAL A 21 -8.94 5.41 14.42
N GLY A 22 -10.01 5.05 13.72
CA GLY A 22 -10.09 5.15 12.26
C GLY A 22 -9.19 4.14 11.54
N ARG A 23 -9.02 2.93 12.11
CA ARG A 23 -8.11 1.89 11.62
C ARG A 23 -8.85 0.79 10.88
N VAL A 24 -8.40 0.49 9.67
CA VAL A 24 -8.94 -0.57 8.83
C VAL A 24 -7.87 -1.60 8.52
N GLU A 25 -8.22 -2.87 8.65
CA GLU A 25 -7.40 -3.99 8.20
C GLU A 25 -8.22 -4.85 7.25
N VAL A 26 -7.68 -5.10 6.06
CA VAL A 26 -8.37 -5.91 5.07
C VAL A 26 -7.39 -6.70 4.21
N LYS A 27 -7.71 -7.98 4.02
CA LYS A 27 -7.04 -8.87 3.09
C LYS A 27 -7.89 -9.02 1.84
N PHE A 28 -7.30 -8.71 0.71
CA PHE A 28 -7.93 -8.95 -0.58
C PHE A 28 -7.38 -10.25 -1.17
N ASN A 29 -8.27 -11.03 -1.77
CA ASN A 29 -7.92 -12.23 -2.54
C ASN A 29 -8.01 -12.01 -4.06
N SER A 30 -8.53 -10.86 -4.50
CA SER A 30 -8.61 -10.50 -5.92
C SER A 30 -8.61 -8.98 -6.14
N PRO A 31 -8.24 -8.51 -7.34
CA PRO A 31 -8.37 -7.09 -7.72
C PRO A 31 -9.79 -6.54 -7.63
N LEU A 32 -10.82 -7.38 -7.84
CA LEU A 32 -12.22 -6.97 -7.79
C LEU A 32 -12.63 -6.58 -6.36
N GLN A 33 -12.22 -7.36 -5.37
CA GLN A 33 -12.47 -7.07 -3.95
C GLN A 33 -11.83 -5.74 -3.54
N ALA A 34 -10.58 -5.51 -3.97
CA ALA A 34 -9.90 -4.24 -3.69
C ALA A 34 -10.61 -3.05 -4.34
N GLU A 35 -11.10 -3.18 -5.58
CA GLU A 35 -11.83 -2.08 -6.23
C GLU A 35 -13.16 -1.76 -5.54
N GLN A 36 -13.88 -2.78 -5.03
CA GLN A 36 -15.06 -2.56 -4.21
C GLN A 36 -14.72 -1.76 -2.95
N PHE A 37 -13.66 -2.17 -2.24
CA PHE A 37 -13.16 -1.46 -1.08
C PHE A 37 -12.74 -0.01 -1.39
N TYR A 38 -11.98 0.20 -2.46
CA TYR A 38 -11.51 1.54 -2.88
C TYR A 38 -12.66 2.50 -3.15
N LYS A 39 -13.72 2.04 -3.80
CA LYS A 39 -14.94 2.85 -4.03
C LYS A 39 -15.65 3.21 -2.72
N ALA A 40 -15.62 2.34 -1.72
CA ALA A 40 -16.19 2.62 -0.41
C ALA A 40 -15.28 3.58 0.39
N LEU A 41 -13.96 3.38 0.32
CA LEU A 41 -12.96 4.22 0.98
C LEU A 41 -13.01 5.67 0.48
N GLU A 42 -13.17 5.89 -0.83
CA GLU A 42 -13.31 7.25 -1.40
C GLU A 42 -14.55 8.01 -0.89
N LYS A 43 -15.56 7.31 -0.34
CA LYS A 43 -16.79 7.91 0.17
C LYS A 43 -16.75 8.22 1.67
N THR A 44 -15.74 7.72 2.39
CA THR A 44 -15.61 7.94 3.83
C THR A 44 -14.45 8.88 4.17
N ARG A 45 -14.58 9.54 5.31
CA ARG A 45 -13.54 10.38 5.95
C ARG A 45 -13.03 9.80 7.27
N SER A 46 -13.60 8.68 7.71
CA SER A 46 -13.37 8.06 9.01
C SER A 46 -12.11 7.18 9.07
N VAL A 47 -11.39 7.02 7.97
CA VAL A 47 -10.21 6.16 7.89
C VAL A 47 -8.95 7.01 7.91
N TYR A 48 -8.12 6.77 8.91
CA TYR A 48 -6.81 7.39 9.09
C TYR A 48 -5.69 6.36 8.96
N GLU A 49 -5.89 5.15 9.49
CA GLU A 49 -4.94 4.04 9.38
C GLU A 49 -5.49 2.95 8.46
N LEU A 50 -4.69 2.56 7.48
CA LEU A 50 -5.08 1.60 6.45
C LEU A 50 -4.01 0.52 6.32
N MET A 51 -4.37 -0.71 6.68
CA MET A 51 -3.55 -1.90 6.48
C MET A 51 -4.20 -2.78 5.40
N ILE A 52 -3.48 -3.00 4.31
CA ILE A 52 -3.95 -3.77 3.16
C ILE A 52 -3.02 -4.95 2.94
N GLU A 53 -3.59 -6.15 2.87
CA GLU A 53 -2.91 -7.35 2.42
C GLU A 53 -3.40 -7.77 1.02
N LEU A 54 -2.47 -7.90 0.08
CA LEU A 54 -2.72 -8.37 -1.29
C LEU A 54 -2.23 -9.82 -1.45
N ASP A 55 -3.17 -10.75 -1.58
CA ASP A 55 -2.87 -12.18 -1.80
C ASP A 55 -2.81 -12.52 -3.31
N TRP A 56 -2.24 -11.62 -4.11
CA TRP A 56 -1.88 -11.78 -5.53
C TRP A 56 -0.78 -10.79 -5.93
N GLU A 57 -0.17 -11.01 -7.10
CA GLU A 57 0.80 -10.05 -7.66
C GLU A 57 0.09 -8.80 -8.21
N ALA A 58 0.19 -7.69 -7.47
CA ALA A 58 -0.39 -6.41 -7.86
C ALA A 58 0.26 -5.82 -9.12
N THR A 59 -0.59 -5.35 -10.04
CA THR A 59 -0.18 -4.73 -11.30
C THR A 59 0.06 -3.23 -11.13
N TYR A 60 0.65 -2.58 -12.13
CA TYR A 60 0.77 -1.11 -12.14
C TYR A 60 -0.58 -0.41 -11.96
N GLN A 61 -1.62 -0.91 -12.64
CA GLN A 61 -2.97 -0.31 -12.55
C GLN A 61 -3.51 -0.36 -11.12
N HIS A 62 -3.22 -1.45 -10.39
CA HIS A 62 -3.65 -1.60 -9.01
C HIS A 62 -2.97 -0.58 -8.09
N PHE A 63 -1.64 -0.45 -8.14
CA PHE A 63 -0.93 0.53 -7.32
C PHE A 63 -1.28 1.98 -7.69
N ASN A 64 -1.46 2.29 -8.98
CA ASN A 64 -1.90 3.61 -9.41
C ASN A 64 -3.33 3.92 -8.92
N ARG A 65 -4.20 2.90 -8.88
CA ARG A 65 -5.54 3.03 -8.30
C ARG A 65 -5.47 3.30 -6.80
N LEU A 66 -4.67 2.53 -6.04
CA LEU A 66 -4.42 2.77 -4.62
C LEU A 66 -3.92 4.20 -4.37
N ARG A 67 -2.91 4.65 -5.13
CA ARG A 67 -2.38 6.02 -5.06
C ARG A 67 -3.49 7.05 -5.22
N SER A 68 -4.34 6.87 -6.23
CA SER A 68 -5.43 7.79 -6.55
C SER A 68 -6.50 7.85 -5.44
N VAL A 69 -6.73 6.74 -4.74
CA VAL A 69 -7.65 6.68 -3.60
C VAL A 69 -7.04 7.36 -2.39
N VAL A 70 -5.81 7.00 -2.02
CA VAL A 70 -5.11 7.56 -0.87
C VAL A 70 -5.05 9.08 -0.97
N LEU A 71 -4.71 9.61 -2.15
CA LEU A 71 -4.67 11.05 -2.44
C LEU A 71 -5.98 11.79 -2.13
N LYS A 72 -7.13 11.11 -2.26
CA LYS A 72 -8.47 11.71 -2.06
C LYS A 72 -9.01 11.49 -0.65
N THR A 73 -8.33 10.75 0.20
CA THR A 73 -8.80 10.30 1.51
C THR A 73 -8.00 10.95 2.64
N ASN A 74 -8.37 10.64 3.89
CA ASN A 74 -7.68 11.14 5.08
C ASN A 74 -6.61 10.16 5.61
N VAL A 75 -6.22 9.16 4.80
CA VAL A 75 -5.25 8.16 5.21
C VAL A 75 -3.90 8.85 5.49
N GLY A 76 -3.42 8.69 6.73
CA GLY A 76 -2.12 9.17 7.19
C GLY A 76 -1.15 8.04 7.56
N VAL A 77 -1.66 6.83 7.79
CA VAL A 77 -0.87 5.63 8.02
C VAL A 77 -1.26 4.58 6.98
N LEU A 78 -0.30 4.11 6.20
CA LEU A 78 -0.52 3.05 5.22
C LEU A 78 0.47 1.91 5.43
N GLU A 79 -0.06 0.72 5.64
CA GLU A 79 0.69 -0.53 5.64
C GLU A 79 0.22 -1.40 4.47
N LEU A 80 1.16 -1.78 3.62
CA LEU A 80 0.92 -2.60 2.45
C LEU A 80 1.72 -3.90 2.57
N LEU A 81 1.01 -5.02 2.46
CA LEU A 81 1.60 -6.34 2.43
C LEU A 81 1.30 -6.98 1.08
N CYS A 82 2.33 -7.43 0.35
CA CYS A 82 2.17 -8.09 -0.95
C CYS A 82 2.69 -9.52 -0.89
N TYR A 83 1.94 -10.51 -1.36
CA TYR A 83 2.44 -11.89 -1.40
C TYR A 83 2.99 -12.27 -2.78
N LYS A 84 4.14 -12.94 -2.77
CA LYS A 84 4.89 -13.39 -3.97
C LYS A 84 4.29 -14.61 -4.67
N ASN A 85 3.35 -15.31 -4.03
CA ASN A 85 3.12 -16.72 -4.33
C ASN A 85 2.10 -17.02 -5.42
N LYS A 86 1.53 -16.01 -6.09
CA LYS A 86 0.57 -16.25 -7.18
C LYS A 86 1.06 -15.57 -8.47
N PRO A 87 1.09 -16.32 -9.59
CA PRO A 87 1.53 -15.77 -10.86
C PRO A 87 0.70 -14.54 -11.21
N PRO A 88 1.30 -13.58 -11.92
CA PRO A 88 0.60 -12.36 -12.26
C PRO A 88 -0.62 -12.72 -13.08
N THR A 89 -1.76 -12.15 -12.71
CA THR A 89 -2.89 -11.96 -13.63
C THR A 89 -2.47 -10.93 -14.69
N SER A 90 -1.42 -11.23 -15.47
CA SER A 90 -0.77 -10.29 -16.37
C SER A 90 -1.62 -10.09 -17.61
N LEU A 91 -2.25 -8.93 -17.69
CA LEU A 91 -2.72 -8.34 -18.94
C LEU A 91 -1.52 -7.79 -19.73
N PRO A 92 -1.57 -7.73 -21.08
CA PRO A 92 -0.49 -7.20 -21.92
C PRO A 92 0.00 -5.79 -21.53
N SER A 93 -0.89 -4.97 -20.97
CA SER A 93 -0.61 -3.62 -20.50
C SER A 93 0.35 -3.53 -19.30
N ASP A 94 0.50 -4.62 -18.53
CA ASP A 94 1.36 -4.64 -17.35
C ASP A 94 2.83 -4.91 -17.72
N ILE A 95 3.07 -5.59 -18.85
CA ILE A 95 4.41 -5.83 -19.40
C ILE A 95 5.09 -4.50 -19.77
N LEU A 96 4.34 -3.58 -20.40
CA LEU A 96 4.84 -2.28 -20.83
C LEU A 96 5.08 -1.30 -19.67
N ASN A 97 4.36 -1.46 -18.55
CA ASN A 97 4.43 -0.57 -17.40
C ASN A 97 5.17 -1.17 -16.21
N ARG A 98 5.84 -2.31 -16.41
CA ARG A 98 6.50 -3.04 -15.33
C ARG A 98 7.61 -2.23 -14.65
N SER A 99 8.28 -1.34 -15.38
CA SER A 99 9.26 -0.39 -14.84
C SER A 99 8.67 0.80 -14.08
N LYS A 100 7.36 1.03 -14.18
CA LYS A 100 6.65 2.11 -13.48
C LYS A 100 5.74 1.60 -12.36
N ARG A 101 5.62 0.27 -12.24
CA ARG A 101 4.73 -0.40 -11.28
C ARG A 101 4.89 0.18 -9.87
N TYR A 102 6.15 0.31 -9.44
CA TYR A 102 6.48 0.74 -8.08
C TYR A 102 6.57 2.26 -7.91
N GLU A 103 6.58 3.04 -8.99
CA GLU A 103 6.55 4.51 -8.90
C GLU A 103 5.28 5.00 -8.21
N SER A 104 4.15 4.33 -8.42
CA SER A 104 2.92 4.67 -7.70
C SER A 104 3.04 4.48 -6.19
N ILE A 105 3.86 3.52 -5.74
CA ILE A 105 4.14 3.31 -4.32
C ILE A 105 5.04 4.43 -3.78
N ILE A 106 6.10 4.77 -4.52
CA ILE A 106 6.98 5.90 -4.17
C ILE A 106 6.17 7.21 -4.08
N ASP A 107 5.28 7.44 -5.03
CA ASP A 107 4.44 8.63 -5.03
C ASP A 107 3.49 8.68 -3.83
N ILE A 108 2.98 7.54 -3.35
CA ILE A 108 2.23 7.49 -2.09
C ILE A 108 3.12 7.91 -0.92
N MET A 109 4.35 7.41 -0.86
CA MET A 109 5.32 7.79 0.16
C MET A 109 5.68 9.28 0.13
N ARG A 110 5.51 9.97 -1.01
CA ARG A 110 5.74 11.42 -1.16
C ARG A 110 4.54 12.28 -0.75
N LEU A 111 3.38 11.68 -0.49
CA LEU A 111 2.17 12.43 -0.11
C LEU A 111 2.34 13.00 1.30
N SER A 112 2.26 14.33 1.43
CA SER A 112 2.38 15.00 2.74
C SER A 112 1.30 14.60 3.76
N SER A 113 0.20 13.99 3.31
CA SER A 113 -0.83 13.42 4.18
C SER A 113 -0.35 12.15 4.88
N ILE A 114 0.54 11.37 4.24
CA ILE A 114 1.10 10.14 4.79
C ILE A 114 2.20 10.50 5.77
N GLN A 115 2.09 10.05 7.00
CA GLN A 115 3.09 10.23 8.06
C GLN A 115 3.79 8.93 8.42
N SER A 116 3.17 7.80 8.11
CA SER A 116 3.71 6.47 8.34
C SER A 116 3.43 5.60 7.13
N PHE A 117 4.48 4.97 6.60
CA PHE A 117 4.38 4.04 5.48
C PHE A 117 5.16 2.78 5.78
N ALA A 118 4.53 1.62 5.60
CA ALA A 118 5.16 0.32 5.68
C ALA A 118 4.84 -0.48 4.41
N PHE A 119 5.87 -1.02 3.77
CA PHE A 119 5.72 -1.94 2.65
C PHE A 119 6.50 -3.22 2.93
N THR A 120 5.78 -4.30 3.23
CA THR A 120 6.37 -5.57 3.66
C THR A 120 6.06 -6.68 2.67
N LYS A 121 6.90 -7.73 2.73
CA LYS A 121 6.88 -8.86 1.77
C LYS A 121 7.02 -8.41 0.31
N ILE A 122 7.78 -7.35 0.06
CA ILE A 122 7.84 -6.72 -1.24
C ILE A 122 8.24 -7.70 -2.36
N PRO A 123 7.72 -7.52 -3.60
CA PRO A 123 8.18 -8.31 -4.73
C PRO A 123 9.69 -8.18 -4.95
N SER A 124 10.32 -9.26 -5.42
CA SER A 124 11.77 -9.32 -5.63
C SER A 124 12.31 -8.28 -6.61
N ASP A 125 11.50 -7.90 -7.60
CA ASP A 125 11.86 -6.94 -8.64
C ASP A 125 11.60 -5.48 -8.24
N PHE A 126 11.25 -5.21 -6.97
CA PHE A 126 10.95 -3.87 -6.46
C PHE A 126 12.11 -2.90 -6.71
N PHE A 127 13.29 -3.17 -6.14
CA PHE A 127 14.43 -2.24 -6.27
C PHE A 127 14.96 -2.13 -7.70
N GLU A 128 14.98 -3.24 -8.45
CA GLU A 128 15.44 -3.24 -9.84
C GLU A 128 14.56 -2.38 -10.76
N ARG A 129 13.28 -2.19 -10.38
CA ARG A 129 12.25 -1.54 -11.20
C ARG A 129 11.65 -0.31 -10.55
N SER A 130 12.24 0.18 -9.47
CA SER A 130 11.81 1.40 -8.80
C SER A 130 12.95 2.42 -8.88
N ASN A 131 12.61 3.70 -9.05
CA ASN A 131 13.58 4.78 -8.87
C ASN A 131 13.74 5.18 -7.39
N LEU A 132 13.35 4.29 -6.46
CA LEU A 132 13.56 4.51 -5.04
C LEU A 132 15.06 4.72 -4.81
N LEU A 133 15.43 5.72 -4.00
CA LEU A 133 16.82 6.12 -3.73
C LEU A 133 17.47 6.94 -4.84
N SER A 134 16.68 7.57 -5.69
CA SER A 134 17.20 8.69 -6.47
C SER A 134 17.66 9.79 -5.51
N ARG A 135 18.74 10.50 -5.85
CA ARG A 135 19.37 11.53 -5.00
C ARG A 135 18.42 12.70 -4.61
N ASN A 136 17.21 12.74 -5.17
CA ASN A 136 16.23 13.81 -5.03
C ASN A 136 14.99 13.42 -4.22
N ASP A 137 14.90 12.19 -3.72
CA ASP A 137 13.76 11.76 -2.92
C ASP A 137 13.78 12.39 -1.53
N ASN A 138 12.77 13.23 -1.24
CA ASN A 138 12.60 13.87 0.07
C ASN A 138 11.36 13.31 0.78
N PHE A 139 11.59 12.49 1.80
CA PHE A 139 10.56 11.90 2.65
C PHE A 139 10.54 12.50 4.07
N SER A 140 10.98 13.74 4.26
CA SER A 140 11.11 14.36 5.59
C SER A 140 9.81 14.47 6.39
N HIS A 141 8.66 14.35 5.73
CA HIS A 141 7.34 14.35 6.35
C HIS A 141 6.96 12.98 6.93
N LEU A 142 7.58 11.89 6.45
CA LEU A 142 7.39 10.56 7.02
C LEU A 142 8.10 10.48 8.37
N ARG A 143 7.33 10.23 9.42
CA ARG A 143 7.84 9.92 10.76
C ARG A 143 8.32 8.47 10.79
N TYR A 144 7.58 7.59 10.13
CA TYR A 144 7.90 6.17 10.03
C TYR A 144 7.95 5.74 8.56
N LEU A 145 9.03 5.05 8.21
CA LEU A 145 9.17 4.38 6.93
C LEU A 145 9.74 2.99 7.19
N GLU A 146 9.06 1.97 6.70
CA GLU A 146 9.52 0.59 6.72
C GLU A 146 9.38 -0.02 5.33
N ILE A 147 10.47 -0.60 4.83
CA ILE A 147 10.48 -1.40 3.61
C ILE A 147 11.15 -2.71 3.99
N ASP A 148 10.35 -3.76 4.15
CA ASP A 148 10.83 -5.09 4.52
C ASP A 148 11.06 -5.95 3.27
N LEU A 149 12.30 -6.41 3.14
CA LEU A 149 12.81 -7.15 1.99
C LEU A 149 12.46 -8.65 2.06
N GLY A 150 11.96 -9.12 3.21
CA GLY A 150 11.76 -10.54 3.48
C GLY A 150 13.04 -11.35 3.21
N ASP A 151 12.91 -12.47 2.52
CA ASP A 151 14.02 -13.40 2.21
C ASP A 151 15.13 -12.83 1.30
N MET A 152 15.01 -11.57 0.83
CA MET A 152 16.05 -10.88 0.03
C MET A 152 17.18 -10.29 0.88
N ASP A 153 17.13 -10.46 2.21
CA ASP A 153 18.15 -10.05 3.17
C ASP A 153 19.58 -10.50 2.80
N ALA A 154 19.71 -11.61 2.05
CA ALA A 154 20.99 -12.15 1.60
C ALA A 154 21.55 -11.47 0.33
N VAL A 155 20.70 -10.85 -0.50
CA VAL A 155 21.09 -10.29 -1.81
C VAL A 155 21.51 -8.82 -1.71
N PHE A 156 20.91 -8.07 -0.79
CA PHE A 156 21.23 -6.66 -0.57
C PHE A 156 21.49 -6.35 0.91
N PRO A 157 22.61 -6.85 1.48
CA PRO A 157 22.90 -6.70 2.92
C PRO A 157 23.03 -5.24 3.38
N ASN A 158 23.36 -4.33 2.44
CA ASN A 158 23.54 -2.90 2.71
C ASN A 158 22.24 -2.07 2.65
N LEU A 159 21.11 -2.68 2.26
CA LEU A 159 19.80 -2.03 2.21
C LEU A 159 18.97 -2.28 3.47
N LYS A 160 19.53 -2.94 4.49
CA LYS A 160 18.89 -3.15 5.79
C LYS A 160 18.55 -1.79 6.41
N CYS A 161 17.26 -1.47 6.39
CA CYS A 161 16.66 -0.32 7.03
C CYS A 161 17.05 1.07 6.49
N LEU A 162 16.28 1.57 5.53
CA LEU A 162 15.81 2.97 5.63
C LEU A 162 14.67 3.04 6.66
N VAL A 163 14.99 2.65 7.90
CA VAL A 163 14.06 2.78 9.03
C VAL A 163 14.36 4.12 9.67
N SER A 164 13.54 5.11 9.34
CA SER A 164 13.31 6.24 10.22
C SER A 164 12.54 5.70 11.43
N LYS A 165 13.26 5.28 12.49
CA LYS A 165 12.66 4.99 13.79
C LYS A 165 12.27 6.32 14.43
N ALA A 166 11.06 6.79 14.16
CA ALA A 166 10.35 7.63 15.13
C ALA A 166 9.37 6.73 15.89
N SER A 167 9.45 6.82 17.22
CA SER A 167 8.69 6.03 18.19
C SER A 167 7.23 5.87 17.78
N ARG A 168 6.72 4.63 17.86
CA ARG A 168 5.29 4.33 17.76
C ARG A 168 4.55 5.29 18.69
N LEU A 169 3.66 6.12 18.14
CA LEU A 169 2.72 6.88 18.95
C LEU A 169 1.74 5.88 19.55
N THR A 170 2.07 5.41 20.76
CA THR A 170 1.14 4.78 21.70
C THR A 170 0.16 5.80 22.25
#